data_AF-A0A5A8CJP7-F1
#
_entry.id   AF-A0A5A8CJP7-F1
#
_cell.length_a   1.000
_cell.length_b   1.000
_cell.length_c   1.000
_cell.angle_alpha   90.00
_cell.angle_beta   90.00
_cell.angle_gamma   90.00
#
_symmetry.space_group_name_H-M   'P 1'
#
loop_
_entity.id
_entity.type
_entity.pdbx_description
1 polymer ?
#
loop_
_entity_poly.entity_id
_entity_poly.type
_entity_poly.pdbx_seq_one_letter_code
_entity_poly.pdbx_strand_id
1 'polypeptide(L)'
;MTTPSMDERALGSALWEAAKAGSTAEACRLLDVGAPVDWKNDADKEFTALIVAAELGHKDTVELLLDLGADLEAKTRVRLAAA
;
A
#
# COMPACT_ATOMS: atom_id res chain seq x y z
N MET A 1 -10.67 -24.59 -1.50
CA MET A 1 -11.20 -23.22 -1.58
C MET A 1 -10.78 -22.54 -0.28
N THR A 2 -9.60 -21.93 -0.29
CA THR A 2 -9.05 -21.23 0.87
C THR A 2 -9.86 -19.95 1.01
N THR A 3 -10.72 -19.87 2.03
CA THR A 3 -11.33 -18.60 2.42
C THR A 3 -10.17 -17.64 2.71
N PRO A 4 -10.02 -16.50 2.02
CA PRO A 4 -9.09 -15.49 2.50
C PRO A 4 -9.58 -15.13 3.91
N SER A 5 -8.76 -15.40 4.92
CA SER A 5 -9.06 -15.00 6.29
C SER A 5 -9.49 -13.53 6.24
N MET A 6 -10.69 -13.21 6.77
CA MET A 6 -11.29 -11.88 6.64
C MET A 6 -10.35 -10.76 7.13
N ASP A 7 -9.37 -11.11 7.94
CA ASP A 7 -8.34 -10.24 8.50
C ASP A 7 -7.42 -9.60 7.45
N GLU A 8 -6.99 -10.30 6.39
CA GLU A 8 -6.08 -9.73 5.38
C GLU A 8 -6.75 -8.62 4.54
N ARG A 9 -8.03 -8.80 4.18
CA ARG A 9 -8.78 -7.75 3.47
C ARG A 9 -9.06 -6.55 4.38
N ALA A 10 -9.36 -6.79 5.66
CA ALA A 10 -9.58 -5.71 6.62
C ALA A 10 -8.29 -4.93 6.89
N LEU A 11 -7.16 -5.64 7.09
CA LEU A 11 -5.83 -5.05 7.26
C LEU A 11 -5.40 -4.26 6.03
N GLY A 12 -5.60 -4.81 4.84
CA GLY A 12 -5.30 -4.12 3.58
C GLY A 12 -6.14 -2.85 3.38
N SER A 13 -7.44 -2.90 3.69
CA SER A 13 -8.31 -1.71 3.65
C SER A 13 -7.91 -0.67 4.70
N ALA A 14 -7.51 -1.09 5.90
CA ALA A 14 -7.03 -0.19 6.95
C ALA A 14 -5.70 0.47 6.53
N LEU A 15 -4.81 -0.29 5.90
CA LEU A 15 -3.53 0.22 5.39
C LEU A 15 -3.78 1.26 4.30
N TRP A 16 -4.75 1.02 3.42
CA TRP A 16 -5.16 1.97 2.39
C TRP A 16 -5.69 3.28 2.99
N GLU A 17 -6.56 3.21 4.01
CA GLU A 17 -7.06 4.40 4.70
C GLU A 17 -5.93 5.14 5.47
N ALA A 18 -5.02 4.43 6.12
CA ALA A 18 -3.85 5.02 6.77
C ALA A 18 -2.93 5.75 5.77
N ALA A 19 -2.70 5.14 4.61
CA ALA A 19 -1.93 5.71 3.52
C ALA A 19 -2.59 6.95 2.93
N LYS A 20 -3.91 6.91 2.75
CA LYS A 20 -4.74 8.03 2.31
C LYS A 20 -4.82 9.17 3.33
N ALA A 21 -4.78 8.85 4.63
CA ALA A 21 -4.71 9.85 5.69
C ALA A 21 -3.29 10.43 5.88
N GLY A 22 -2.27 9.88 5.20
CA GLY A 22 -0.88 10.23 5.43
C GLY A 22 -0.36 9.81 6.81
N SER A 23 -1.04 8.88 7.48
CA SER A 23 -0.66 8.40 8.81
C SER A 23 0.39 7.31 8.72
N THR A 24 1.65 7.73 8.63
CA THR A 24 2.82 6.84 8.53
C THR A 24 2.94 5.90 9.74
N ALA A 25 2.63 6.39 10.95
CA ALA A 25 2.65 5.57 12.16
C ALA A 25 1.61 4.45 12.13
N GLU A 26 0.41 4.73 11.64
CA GLU A 26 -0.65 3.72 11.53
C GLU A 26 -0.35 2.73 10.42
N ALA A 27 0.15 3.20 9.28
CA ALA A 27 0.63 2.33 8.21
C ALA A 27 1.71 1.37 8.71
N CYS A 28 2.67 1.86 9.50
CA CYS A 28 3.72 1.04 10.11
C CYS A 28 3.15 -0.02 11.06
N ARG A 29 2.21 0.35 11.94
CA ARG A 29 1.56 -0.62 12.85
C ARG A 29 0.80 -1.71 12.09
N LEU A 30 0.08 -1.34 11.04
CA LEU A 30 -0.68 -2.29 10.24
C LEU A 30 0.25 -3.27 9.51
N LEU A 31 1.37 -2.76 8.97
CA LEU A 31 2.40 -3.59 8.34
C LEU A 31 3.08 -4.53 9.35
N ASP A 32 3.34 -4.07 10.58
CA ASP A 32 3.90 -4.89 11.67
C ASP A 32 2.95 -6.04 12.08
N VAL A 33 1.64 -5.80 12.02
CA VAL A 33 0.59 -6.82 12.24
C VAL A 33 0.48 -7.80 11.07
N GLY A 34 1.14 -7.55 9.94
CA GLY A 34 1.12 -8.40 8.75
C GLY A 34 0.12 -7.95 7.69
N ALA A 35 -0.23 -6.66 7.64
CA ALA A 35 -1.08 -6.14 6.58
C ALA A 35 -0.41 -6.36 5.21
N PRO A 36 -1.16 -6.84 4.20
CA PRO A 36 -0.64 -6.99 2.85
C PRO A 36 -0.28 -5.61 2.26
N VAL A 37 1.01 -5.36 2.06
CA VAL A 37 1.53 -4.09 1.54
C VAL A 37 1.08 -3.83 0.08
N ASP A 38 0.95 -4.91 -0.70
CA ASP A 38 0.44 -4.88 -2.08
C ASP A 38 -1.08 -5.10 -2.14
N TRP A 39 -1.80 -4.81 -1.05
CA TRP A 39 -3.25 -4.94 -1.07
C TRP A 39 -3.86 -3.95 -2.06
N LYS A 40 -4.64 -4.51 -2.98
CA LYS A 40 -5.35 -3.77 -4.02
C LYS A 40 -6.81 -3.69 -3.66
N ASN A 41 -7.34 -2.47 -3.70
CA ASN A 41 -8.77 -2.30 -3.55
C ASN A 41 -9.48 -2.67 -4.85
N ASP A 42 -10.14 -3.83 -4.88
CA ASP A 42 -11.02 -4.25 -5.99
C ASP A 42 -12.11 -3.20 -6.30
N ALA A 43 -12.54 -2.42 -5.30
CA ALA A 43 -13.59 -1.42 -5.47
C ALA A 43 -13.09 -0.15 -6.20
N ASP A 44 -11.82 0.20 -6.05
CA ASP A 44 -11.23 1.43 -6.59
C ASP A 44 -10.11 1.10 -7.57
N LYS A 45 -10.45 0.38 -8.65
CA LYS A 45 -9.54 0.11 -9.79
C LYS A 45 -8.18 -0.50 -9.41
N GLU A 46 -8.15 -1.35 -8.39
CA GLU A 46 -6.91 -2.00 -7.93
C GLU A 46 -5.85 -1.01 -7.43
N PHE A 47 -6.25 0.17 -6.92
CA PHE A 47 -5.33 1.12 -6.32
C PHE A 47 -4.72 0.54 -5.03
N THR A 48 -3.39 0.50 -4.98
CA THR A 48 -2.62 0.11 -3.78
C THR A 48 -2.51 1.27 -2.79
N ALA A 49 -2.30 0.96 -1.51
CA ALA A 49 -1.97 1.95 -0.47
C ALA A 49 -0.82 2.89 -0.89
N LEU A 50 0.17 2.37 -1.61
CA LEU A 50 1.27 3.17 -2.17
C LEU A 50 0.80 4.24 -3.16
N ILE A 51 -0.18 3.92 -4.02
CA ILE A 51 -0.65 4.83 -5.06
C ILE A 51 -1.41 6.00 -4.42
N VAL A 52 -2.30 5.73 -3.47
CA VAL A 52 -3.07 6.80 -2.80
C VAL A 52 -2.16 7.71 -1.97
N ALA A 53 -1.16 7.15 -1.26
CA ALA A 53 -0.17 7.96 -0.56
C ALA A 53 0.66 8.83 -1.51
N ALA A 54 1.01 8.31 -2.70
CA ALA A 54 1.75 9.05 -3.71
C ALA A 54 0.91 10.15 -4.37
N GLU A 55 -0.36 9.89 -4.69
CA GLU A 55 -1.27 10.88 -5.28
C GLU A 55 -1.53 12.05 -4.33
N LEU A 56 -1.63 11.78 -3.02
CA LEU A 56 -1.83 12.81 -2.01
C LEU A 56 -0.53 13.51 -1.57
N GLY A 57 0.62 13.03 -2.05
CA GLY A 57 1.93 13.61 -1.74
C GLY A 57 2.48 13.28 -0.36
N HIS A 58 1.99 12.21 0.28
CA HIS A 58 2.47 11.73 1.58
C HIS A 58 3.81 10.99 1.44
N LYS A 59 4.88 11.76 1.22
CA LYS A 59 6.23 11.24 0.98
C LYS A 59 6.70 10.29 2.08
N ASP A 60 6.54 10.64 3.35
CA ASP A 60 6.98 9.80 4.48
C ASP A 60 6.29 8.42 4.46
N THR A 61 5.00 8.40 4.14
CA THR A 61 4.22 7.15 4.05
C THR A 61 4.58 6.35 2.81
N VAL A 62 4.86 7.02 1.68
CA VAL A 62 5.40 6.37 0.48
C VAL A 62 6.76 5.74 0.76
N GLU A 63 7.68 6.47 1.40
CA GLU A 63 9.01 5.97 1.75
C GLU A 63 8.92 4.77 2.69
N LEU A 64 8.06 4.81 3.71
CA LEU A 64 7.85 3.68 4.62
C LEU A 64 7.33 2.43 3.89
N LEU A 65 6.33 2.59 3.02
CA LEU A 65 5.79 1.47 2.22
C LEU A 65 6.88 0.88 1.30
N LEU A 66 7.70 1.74 0.67
CA LEU A 66 8.81 1.31 -0.19
C LEU A 66 9.93 0.60 0.59
N ASP A 67 10.29 1.08 1.78
CA ASP A 67 11.33 0.50 2.64
C ASP A 67 10.97 -0.92 3.09
N LEU A 68 9.67 -1.18 3.28
CA LEU A 68 9.12 -2.48 3.67
C LEU A 68 8.94 -3.46 2.49
N GLY A 69 9.39 -3.10 1.29
CA GLY A 69 9.31 -3.96 0.11
C GLY A 69 7.93 -3.98 -0.55
N ALA A 70 7.12 -2.92 -0.39
CA ALA A 70 6.01 -2.67 -1.31
C ALA A 70 6.55 -2.76 -2.74
N ASP A 71 5.93 -3.60 -3.56
CA ASP A 71 6.44 -3.89 -4.88
C ASP A 71 6.52 -2.58 -5.67
N LEU A 72 7.76 -2.15 -5.94
CA LEU A 72 8.03 -0.92 -6.67
C LEU A 72 7.47 -1.03 -8.11
N GLU A 73 7.16 -2.24 -8.59
CA GLU A 73 6.47 -2.49 -9.87
C GLU A 73 5.01 -2.04 -9.89
N ALA A 74 4.34 -1.86 -8.73
CA ALA A 74 3.04 -1.17 -8.71
C ALA A 74 3.17 0.29 -9.20
N LYS A 75 4.39 0.84 -9.11
CA LYS A 75 4.74 2.14 -9.66
C LYS A 75 5.12 1.98 -11.13
N THR A 76 4.09 2.06 -11.95
CA THR A 76 4.17 2.70 -13.26
C THR A 76 4.94 1.89 -14.34
N ARG A 77 4.21 1.55 -15.40
CA ARG A 77 4.76 1.13 -16.69
C ARG A 77 5.39 2.34 -17.42
N VAL A 78 6.23 3.10 -16.74
CA VAL A 78 7.16 4.06 -17.34
C VAL A 78 8.53 3.47 -17.14
N ARG A 79 8.89 2.63 -18.11
CA ARG A 79 10.24 2.17 -18.39
C ARG A 79 11.10 3.41 -18.70
N LEU A 80 11.54 4.13 -17.67
CA LEU A 80 12.68 5.02 -17.79
C LEU A 80 13.92 4.13 -17.72
N ALA A 81 14.34 3.71 -18.91
CA ALA A 81 15.68 3.27 -19.19
C ALA A 81 16.67 4.31 -18.66
N ALA A 82 17.41 3.94 -17.63
CA ALA A 82 18.66 4.55 -17.22
C ALA A 82 19.47 3.39 -16.61
N ALA A 83 20.64 2.98 -17.09
CA ALA A 83 21.49 3.45 -18.18
C ALA A 83 22.22 2.23 -18.79
#